data_AF-A0A1G6MM98-F1
#
_entry.id   AF-A0A1G6MM98-F1
#
_cell.length_a   1.000
_cell.length_b   1.000
_cell.length_c   1.000
_cell.angle_alpha   90.00
_cell.angle_beta   90.00
_cell.angle_gamma   90.00
#
_symmetry.space_group_name_H-M   'P 1'
#
loop_
_entity.id
_entity.type
_entity.pdbx_description
1 polymer ?
#
loop_
_entity_poly.entity_id
_entity_poly.type
_entity_poly.pdbx_seq_one_letter_code
_entity_poly.pdbx_strand_id
1 'polypeptide(L)'
;MKRALLLGLMLLLALTGCSGATSGPSEESLQDLTKEAEQVKVELPEFILSAPPRAQEAYRLAYAHTDLLEHMPCYCGCGSQGHGHNAHCFIQDKGEDGNVAWDRMGAT
;
A
#
# COMPACT_ATOMS: atom_id res chain seq x y z
N MET A 1 -49.00 16.41 -0.11
CA MET A 1 -48.32 15.41 0.76
C MET A 1 -47.93 14.13 0.01
N LYS A 2 -48.85 13.38 -0.61
CA LYS A 2 -48.52 12.12 -1.34
C LYS A 2 -47.52 12.28 -2.49
N ARG A 3 -47.60 13.39 -3.26
CA ARG A 3 -46.64 13.69 -4.35
C ARG A 3 -45.23 14.03 -3.84
N ALA A 4 -45.13 14.72 -2.72
CA ALA A 4 -43.85 15.01 -2.07
C ALA A 4 -43.21 13.75 -1.47
N LEU A 5 -44.04 12.83 -0.95
CA LEU A 5 -43.61 11.52 -0.46
C LEU A 5 -43.06 10.63 -1.59
N LEU A 6 -43.73 10.63 -2.75
CA LEU A 6 -43.33 9.88 -3.94
C LEU A 6 -42.03 10.42 -4.56
N LEU A 7 -41.87 11.75 -4.60
CA LEU A 7 -40.64 12.41 -5.07
C LEU A 7 -39.46 12.14 -4.13
N GLY A 8 -39.69 12.16 -2.81
CA GLY A 8 -38.67 11.81 -1.82
C GLY A 8 -38.21 10.35 -1.92
N LEU A 9 -39.14 9.41 -2.14
CA LEU A 9 -38.83 7.99 -2.28
C LEU A 9 -38.03 7.69 -3.56
N MET A 10 -38.37 8.32 -4.69
CA MET A 10 -37.60 8.19 -5.94
C MET A 10 -36.18 8.75 -5.81
N LEU A 11 -36.00 9.84 -5.06
CA LEU A 11 -34.68 10.42 -4.81
C LEU A 11 -33.80 9.49 -3.96
N LEU A 12 -34.39 8.83 -2.95
CA LEU A 12 -33.71 7.84 -2.10
C LEU A 12 -33.28 6.58 -2.89
N LEU A 13 -34.09 6.13 -3.85
CA LEU A 13 -33.78 5.00 -4.73
C LEU A 13 -32.71 5.34 -5.79
N ALA A 14 -32.55 6.62 -6.15
CA ALA A 14 -31.48 7.07 -7.03
C ALA A 14 -30.11 7.17 -6.32
N LEU A 15 -30.09 7.17 -4.99
CA LEU A 15 -28.88 7.25 -4.16
C LEU A 15 -28.31 5.88 -3.79
N THR A 16 -28.99 4.77 -4.11
CA THR A 16 -28.39 3.42 -4.00
C THR A 16 -27.43 3.19 -5.16
N GLY A 17 -26.30 3.90 -5.14
CA GLY A 17 -25.14 3.65 -5.97
C GLY A 17 -24.61 2.24 -5.72
N CYS A 18 -24.10 1.62 -6.78
CA CYS A 18 -23.64 0.23 -6.82
C CYS A 18 -22.83 -0.16 -5.58
N SER A 19 -23.35 -1.13 -4.82
CA SER A 19 -22.55 -1.98 -3.94
C SER A 19 -21.75 -2.94 -4.81
N GLY A 20 -20.81 -2.40 -5.60
CA GLY A 20 -19.86 -3.18 -6.36
C GLY A 20 -18.95 -3.86 -5.35
N ALA A 21 -19.04 -5.18 -5.23
CA ALA A 21 -18.07 -5.95 -4.49
C ALA A 21 -16.68 -5.65 -5.07
N THR A 22 -15.88 -4.89 -4.33
CA THR A 22 -14.47 -4.69 -4.65
C THR A 22 -13.78 -6.03 -4.44
N SER A 23 -13.69 -6.83 -5.50
CA SER A 23 -12.81 -8.00 -5.51
C SER A 23 -11.38 -7.50 -5.32
N GLY A 24 -10.73 -7.94 -4.23
CA GLY A 24 -9.31 -7.73 -4.01
C GLY A 24 -8.45 -8.41 -5.09
N PRO A 25 -7.12 -8.31 -4.98
CA PRO A 25 -6.20 -8.98 -5.90
C PRO A 25 -6.45 -10.50 -5.91
N SER A 26 -6.32 -11.12 -7.09
CA SER A 26 -6.39 -12.57 -7.24
C SER A 26 -5.14 -13.25 -6.66
N GLU A 27 -5.24 -14.52 -6.31
CA GLU A 27 -4.09 -15.35 -5.89
C GLU A 27 -2.97 -15.36 -6.93
N GLU A 28 -3.32 -15.39 -8.23
CA GLU A 28 -2.35 -15.30 -9.33
C GLU A 28 -1.59 -13.97 -9.31
N SER A 29 -2.31 -12.85 -9.14
CA SER A 29 -1.68 -11.52 -9.05
C SER A 29 -0.75 -11.40 -7.85
N LEU A 30 -1.08 -12.03 -6.72
CA LEU A 30 -0.20 -12.04 -5.54
C LEU A 30 1.06 -12.88 -5.78
N GLN A 31 0.93 -14.01 -6.47
CA GLN A 31 2.07 -14.86 -6.82
C GLN A 31 3.04 -14.16 -7.79
N ASP A 32 2.53 -13.35 -8.71
CA ASP A 32 3.38 -12.57 -9.61
C ASP A 32 4.18 -11.50 -8.87
N LEU A 33 3.59 -10.85 -7.86
CA LEU A 33 4.31 -9.93 -6.98
C LEU A 33 5.41 -10.64 -6.16
N THR A 34 5.17 -11.86 -5.69
CA THR A 34 6.20 -12.68 -5.04
C THR A 34 7.37 -12.94 -5.99
N LYS A 35 7.11 -13.39 -7.22
CA LYS A 35 8.17 -13.63 -8.22
C LYS A 35 8.94 -12.36 -8.55
N GLU A 36 8.25 -11.23 -8.64
CA GLU A 36 8.88 -9.94 -8.86
C GLU A 36 9.82 -9.59 -7.70
N ALA A 37 9.35 -9.73 -6.45
CA ALA A 37 10.15 -9.47 -5.26
C ALA A 37 11.45 -10.29 -5.26
N GLU A 38 11.40 -11.57 -5.65
CA GLU A 38 12.58 -12.44 -5.77
C GLU A 38 13.60 -11.95 -6.81
N GLN A 39 13.16 -11.21 -7.84
CA GLN A 39 14.02 -10.68 -8.91
C GLN A 39 14.62 -9.31 -8.58
N VAL A 40 14.10 -8.61 -7.56
CA VAL A 40 14.63 -7.31 -7.12
C VAL A 40 16.02 -7.48 -6.54
N LYS A 41 17.02 -6.91 -7.23
CA LYS A 41 18.41 -6.88 -6.78
C LYS A 41 18.62 -5.72 -5.82
N VAL A 42 18.45 -5.98 -4.53
CA VAL A 42 18.70 -5.01 -3.46
C VAL A 42 19.33 -5.70 -2.26
N GLU A 43 20.29 -5.03 -1.63
CA GLU A 43 20.86 -5.49 -0.36
C GLU A 43 19.96 -5.04 0.79
N LEU A 44 19.35 -6.01 1.46
CA LEU A 44 18.49 -5.76 2.62
C LEU A 44 19.32 -5.72 3.89
N PRO A 45 18.96 -4.86 4.87
CA PRO A 45 19.66 -4.80 6.14
C PRO A 45 19.34 -6.04 6.99
N GLU A 46 20.23 -6.36 7.93
CA GLU A 46 20.15 -7.59 8.76
C GLU A 46 18.80 -7.75 9.48
N PHE A 47 18.20 -6.66 9.95
CA PHE A 47 16.91 -6.70 10.64
C PHE A 47 15.75 -7.14 9.74
N ILE A 48 15.88 -6.96 8.42
CA ILE A 48 14.92 -7.46 7.44
C ILE A 48 15.26 -8.89 7.03
N LEU A 49 16.54 -9.23 6.86
CA LEU A 49 16.94 -10.61 6.58
C LEU A 49 16.49 -11.59 7.67
N SER A 50 16.42 -11.12 8.92
CA SER A 50 15.89 -11.85 10.08
C SER A 50 14.35 -11.80 10.22
N ALA A 51 13.65 -11.00 9.41
CA ALA A 51 12.20 -10.85 9.47
C ALA A 51 11.47 -11.99 8.70
N PRO A 52 10.15 -12.19 8.94
CA PRO A 52 9.37 -13.18 8.20
C PRO A 52 9.43 -12.98 6.68
N PRO A 53 9.33 -14.06 5.85
CA PRO A 53 9.47 -13.96 4.40
C PRO A 53 8.62 -12.87 3.74
N ARG A 54 7.36 -12.72 4.18
CA ARG A 54 6.46 -11.67 3.68
C ARG A 54 6.96 -10.25 3.94
N ALA A 55 7.63 -10.01 5.06
CA ALA A 55 8.24 -8.71 5.32
C ALA A 55 9.39 -8.47 4.35
N GLN A 56 10.23 -9.48 4.11
CA GLN A 56 11.32 -9.36 3.14
C GLN A 56 10.80 -9.07 1.72
N GLU A 57 9.74 -9.75 1.28
CA GLU A 57 9.08 -9.46 0.00
C GLU A 57 8.56 -8.02 -0.05
N ALA A 58 7.86 -7.57 0.99
CA ALA A 58 7.32 -6.21 1.05
C ALA A 58 8.43 -5.14 0.94
N TYR A 59 9.57 -5.35 1.60
CA TYR A 59 10.70 -4.42 1.51
C TYR A 59 11.33 -4.39 0.11
N ARG A 60 11.43 -5.55 -0.57
CA ARG A 60 11.92 -5.60 -1.96
C ARG A 60 10.97 -4.88 -2.92
N LEU A 61 9.66 -5.11 -2.76
CA LEU A 61 8.65 -4.41 -3.57
C LEU A 61 8.62 -2.90 -3.27
N ALA A 62 8.77 -2.50 -2.00
CA ALA A 62 8.84 -1.08 -1.64
C ALA A 62 10.08 -0.39 -2.23
N TYR A 63 11.20 -1.10 -2.36
CA TYR A 63 12.38 -0.61 -3.06
C TYR A 63 12.17 -0.50 -4.58
N ALA A 64 11.54 -1.50 -5.19
CA ALA A 64 11.27 -1.51 -6.63
C ALA A 64 10.24 -0.45 -7.05
N HIS A 65 9.24 -0.20 -6.19
CA HIS A 65 8.08 0.66 -6.47
C HIS A 65 8.01 1.88 -5.54
N THR A 66 9.16 2.41 -5.12
CA THR A 66 9.20 3.54 -4.16
C THR A 66 8.42 4.75 -4.67
N ASP A 67 8.57 5.06 -5.96
CA ASP A 67 7.88 6.15 -6.66
C ASP A 67 6.35 5.99 -6.59
N LEU A 68 5.85 4.78 -6.78
CA LEU A 68 4.43 4.49 -6.65
C LEU A 68 3.97 4.67 -5.20
N LEU A 69 4.74 4.16 -4.23
CA LEU A 69 4.41 4.24 -2.81
C LEU A 69 4.50 5.66 -2.22
N GLU A 70 5.25 6.57 -2.85
CA GLU A 70 5.29 8.00 -2.52
C GLU A 70 3.95 8.70 -2.80
N HIS A 71 3.21 8.20 -3.79
CA HIS A 71 1.86 8.70 -4.13
C HIS A 71 0.75 8.03 -3.32
N MET A 72 1.06 6.98 -2.56
CA MET A 72 0.10 6.29 -1.71
C MET A 72 0.08 6.91 -0.30
N PRO A 73 -1.05 7.50 0.14
CA PRO A 73 -1.16 8.03 1.50
C PRO A 73 -1.04 6.91 2.54
N CYS A 74 -0.42 7.23 3.68
CA CYS A 74 -0.32 6.32 4.81
C CYS A 74 -1.27 6.76 5.94
N TYR A 75 -2.01 5.80 6.50
CA TYR A 75 -3.01 6.04 7.54
C TYR A 75 -2.66 5.41 8.89
N CYS A 76 -1.39 5.02 9.08
CA CYS A 76 -0.89 4.41 10.32
C CYS A 76 -0.82 5.40 11.51
N GLY A 77 -1.01 6.71 11.28
CA GLY A 77 -0.94 7.74 12.32
C GLY A 77 0.48 8.18 12.68
N CYS A 78 1.50 7.71 11.97
CA CYS A 78 2.90 8.04 12.20
C CYS A 78 3.41 9.28 11.44
N GLY A 79 2.55 10.05 10.78
CA GLY A 79 2.96 11.19 9.94
C GLY A 79 3.76 12.26 10.67
N SER A 80 3.49 12.50 11.96
CA SER A 80 4.28 13.44 12.80
C SER A 80 5.71 12.97 13.07
N GLN A 81 6.02 11.71 12.80
CA GLN A 81 7.35 11.10 12.93
C GLN A 81 8.14 11.13 11.61
N GLY A 82 7.60 11.78 10.57
CA GLY A 82 8.24 11.89 9.25
C GLY A 82 7.68 10.95 8.19
N HIS A 83 6.69 10.10 8.51
CA HIS A 83 6.11 9.16 7.54
C HIS A 83 4.99 9.80 6.71
N GLY A 84 5.37 10.59 5.71
CA GLY A 84 4.43 11.33 4.85
C GLY A 84 3.60 10.51 3.86
N HIS A 85 4.04 9.29 3.52
CA HIS A 85 3.41 8.40 2.53
C HIS A 85 3.80 6.95 2.81
N ASN A 86 3.21 5.99 2.08
CA ASN A 86 3.39 4.57 2.34
C ASN A 86 4.86 4.11 2.20
N ALA A 87 5.64 4.71 1.30
CA ALA A 87 7.04 4.34 1.15
C ALA A 87 7.86 4.52 2.45
N HIS A 88 7.56 5.55 3.25
CA HIS A 88 8.26 5.83 4.51
C HIS A 88 8.12 4.74 5.58
N CYS A 89 7.15 3.81 5.44
CA CYS A 89 7.08 2.64 6.31
C CYS A 89 8.26 1.67 6.10
N PHE A 90 8.95 1.75 4.95
CA PHE A 90 10.00 0.82 4.53
C PHE A 90 11.32 1.54 4.26
N ILE A 91 11.28 2.74 3.66
CA ILE A 91 12.43 3.49 3.15
C ILE A 91 12.30 4.94 3.59
N GLN A 92 13.26 5.42 4.37
CA GLN A 92 13.36 6.82 4.78
C GLN A 92 13.90 7.70 3.66
N ASP A 93 14.87 7.18 2.91
CA ASP A 93 15.48 7.88 1.77
C ASP A 93 16.08 6.88 0.77
N LYS A 94 16.07 7.23 -0.52
CA LYS A 94 16.69 6.45 -1.59
C LYS A 94 17.52 7.39 -2.47
N GLY A 95 18.84 7.32 -2.30
CA GLY A 95 19.81 8.08 -3.09
C GLY A 95 19.85 7.65 -4.55
N GLU A 96 20.24 8.57 -5.43
CA GLU A 96 20.40 8.30 -6.87
C GLU A 96 21.52 7.28 -7.18
N ASP A 97 22.45 7.10 -6.25
CA ASP A 97 23.54 6.12 -6.31
C ASP A 97 23.13 4.70 -5.86
N GLY A 98 21.85 4.52 -5.50
CA GLY A 98 21.32 3.24 -5.03
C GLY A 98 21.49 3.02 -3.53
N ASN A 99 22.04 3.98 -2.78
CA ASN A 99 22.06 3.89 -1.32
C ASN A 99 20.65 4.06 -0.75
N VAL A 100 20.28 3.20 0.19
CA VAL A 100 18.94 3.19 0.80
C VAL A 100 19.05 3.35 2.31
N ALA A 101 18.38 4.36 2.84
CA ALA A 101 18.12 4.48 4.27
C ALA A 101 16.83 3.73 4.59
N TRP A 102 16.94 2.55 5.20
CA TRP A 102 15.80 1.70 5.54
C TRP A 102 15.10 2.15 6.82
N ASP A 103 13.77 2.13 6.82
CA ASP A 103 12.96 2.21 8.03
C ASP A 103 12.67 0.80 8.57
N ARG A 104 12.40 0.64 9.87
CA ARG A 104 12.08 -0.66 10.46
C ARG A 104 10.59 -0.91 10.67
N MET A 105 9.77 0.14 10.58
CA MET A 105 8.37 0.11 10.97
C MET A 105 7.55 -0.91 10.16
N GLY A 106 7.85 -1.08 8.87
CA GLY A 106 7.17 -2.07 8.02
C GLY A 106 7.45 -3.53 8.41
N ALA A 107 8.38 -3.78 9.34
CA ALA A 107 8.74 -5.11 9.83
C ALA A 107 8.46 -5.32 11.33
N THR A 108 7.87 -4.33 12.02
CA THR A 108 7.47 -4.41 13.43
C THR A 108 6.04 -4.89 13.65
#